data_AF-G2QSM3-F1
#
_entry.id   AF-G2QSM3-F1
#
_cell.length_a   1.000
_cell.length_b   1.000
_cell.length_c   1.000
_cell.angle_alpha   90.00
_cell.angle_beta   90.00
_cell.angle_gamma   90.00
#
_symmetry.space_group_name_H-M   'P 1'
#
loop_
_entity.id
_entity.type
_entity.pdbx_description
1 polymer ?
#
loop_
_entity_poly.entity_id
_entity_poly.type
_entity_poly.pdbx_seq_one_letter_code
_entity_poly.pdbx_strand_id
1 'polypeptide(L)' 'RLRDIGLNLDLKKYIFIVKEVKYLGYIIEAKVYIRLNPKKIKAIYNFLGFANFYYNFILNFFKKVALLIRFTYKNVPFR' A
#
# COMPACT_ATOMS: atom_id res chain seq x y z
N ARG A 1 -21.07 8.67 -20.52
CA ARG A 1 -20.98 7.33 -19.91
C ARG A 1 -21.51 7.27 -18.48
N LEU A 2 -20.96 7.99 -17.49
CA LEU A 2 -21.48 7.95 -16.10
C LEU A 2 -22.86 8.60 -15.94
N ARG A 3 -23.08 9.75 -16.60
CA ARG A 3 -24.39 10.43 -16.62
C ARG A 3 -25.47 9.60 -17.31
N ASP A 4 -25.10 8.88 -18.37
CA ASP A 4 -26.02 8.04 -19.15
C ASP A 4 -26.55 6.84 -18.35
N ILE A 5 -25.88 6.48 -17.24
CA ILE A 5 -26.29 5.40 -16.32
C ILE A 5 -26.98 5.98 -15.06
N GLY A 6 -27.26 7.29 -15.02
CA GLY A 6 -27.92 7.95 -13.87
C GLY A 6 -27.04 8.07 -12.62
N LEU A 7 -25.73 7.84 -12.74
CA LEU A 7 -24.81 7.87 -11.61
C LEU A 7 -24.32 9.30 -11.37
N ASN A 8 -24.74 9.88 -10.24
CA ASN A 8 -24.42 11.26 -9.90
C ASN A 8 -23.08 11.35 -9.13
N LEU A 9 -22.22 12.29 -9.52
CA LEU A 9 -20.92 12.49 -8.88
C LEU A 9 -21.03 13.54 -7.78
N ASP A 10 -20.64 13.16 -6.56
CA ASP A 10 -20.51 14.10 -5.44
C ASP A 10 -19.18 14.86 -5.54
N LEU A 11 -19.20 16.04 -6.16
CA LEU A 11 -18.00 16.85 -6.43
C LEU A 11 -17.14 17.12 -5.19
N LYS A 12 -17.70 17.10 -3.98
CA LYS A 12 -16.95 17.31 -2.74
C LYS A 12 -16.00 16.16 -2.40
N LYS A 13 -16.27 14.95 -2.88
CA LYS A 13 -15.47 13.74 -2.59
C LYS A 13 -14.36 13.49 -3.60
N TYR A 14 -14.37 14.16 -4.74
CA TYR A 14 -13.43 13.93 -5.82
C TYR A 14 -12.36 15.00 -5.85
N ILE A 15 -11.14 14.55 -6.13
CA ILE A 15 -9.98 15.42 -6.29
C ILE A 15 -9.52 15.24 -7.73
N PHE A 16 -9.56 16.31 -8.51
CA PHE A 16 -9.18 16.30 -9.92
C PHE A 16 -7.83 16.98 -10.12
N ILE A 17 -7.09 16.57 -11.16
CA ILE A 17 -5.83 17.21 -11.60
C ILE A 17 -4.78 17.30 -10.46
N VAL A 18 -4.63 16.23 -9.70
CA VAL A 18 -3.63 16.13 -8.62
C VAL A 18 -2.51 15.17 -9.03
N LYS A 19 -1.27 15.54 -8.68
CA LYS A 19 -0.07 14.73 -8.95
C LYS A 19 -0.01 13.46 -8.10
N GLU A 20 -0.55 13.51 -6.88
CA GLU A 20 -0.55 12.41 -5.92
C GLU A 20 -1.97 12.19 -5.35
N VAL A 21 -2.44 10.93 -5.34
CA VAL A 21 -3.77 10.56 -4.82
C VAL A 21 -3.68 9.34 -3.92
N LYS A 22 -4.42 9.35 -2.81
CA LYS A 22 -4.62 8.17 -1.97
C LYS A 22 -5.76 7.31 -2.52
N TYR A 23 -5.48 6.08 -2.90
CA TYR A 23 -6.47 5.16 -3.45
C TYR A 23 -6.23 3.73 -2.95
N LEU A 24 -7.27 3.06 -2.42
CA LEU A 24 -7.19 1.71 -1.84
C LEU A 24 -6.06 1.50 -0.80
N GLY A 25 -5.70 2.58 -0.09
CA GLY A 25 -4.61 2.57 0.89
C GLY A 25 -3.20 2.56 0.28
N TYR A 26 -3.09 2.92 -0.99
CA TYR A 26 -1.84 3.27 -1.68
C TYR A 26 -1.78 4.77 -1.91
N ILE A 27 -0.58 5.26 -2.12
CA ILE A 27 -0.26 6.59 -2.60
C ILE A 27 0.15 6.43 -4.07
N ILE A 28 -0.64 6.97 -4.98
CA ILE A 28 -0.40 6.89 -6.42
C ILE A 28 0.12 8.24 -6.88
N GLU A 29 1.35 8.26 -7.40
CA GLU A 29 1.93 9.41 -8.07
C GLU A 29 1.80 9.22 -9.59
N ALA A 30 1.10 10.15 -10.24
CA ALA A 30 0.74 10.01 -11.65
C ALA A 30 2.00 9.84 -12.54
N LYS A 31 2.03 8.77 -13.33
CA LYS A 31 3.10 8.40 -14.27
C LYS A 31 4.45 7.99 -13.66
N VAL A 32 4.57 7.91 -12.33
CA VAL A 32 5.87 7.63 -11.71
C VAL A 32 5.84 6.39 -10.83
N TYR A 33 5.09 6.38 -9.74
CA TYR A 33 5.18 5.31 -8.74
C TYR A 33 3.84 5.03 -8.04
N ILE A 34 3.63 3.77 -7.66
CA ILE A 34 2.63 3.37 -6.66
C ILE A 34 3.39 3.03 -5.39
N ARG A 35 3.08 3.73 -4.30
CA ARG A 35 3.70 3.57 -2.98
C ARG A 35 2.68 3.07 -1.96
N LEU A 36 3.14 2.26 -1.00
CA LEU A 36 2.29 1.87 0.12
C LEU A 36 2.08 3.07 1.05
N ASN A 37 0.89 3.21 1.62
CA ASN A 37 0.65 4.24 2.64
C ASN A 37 1.58 4.00 3.85
N PRO A 38 2.27 5.03 4.37
CA PRO A 38 3.18 4.90 5.51
C PRO A 38 2.53 4.26 6.76
N LYS A 39 1.21 4.43 6.96
CA LYS A 39 0.49 3.73 8.03
C LYS A 39 0.51 2.21 7.86
N LYS A 40 0.37 1.70 6.63
CA LYS A 40 0.47 0.27 6.33
C LYS A 40 1.91 -0.23 6.48
N ILE A 41 2.90 0.56 6.08
CA ILE A 41 4.33 0.22 6.28
C ILE A 41 4.62 0.03 7.77
N LYS A 42 4.15 0.94 8.63
CA LYS A 42 4.29 0.83 10.09
C LYS A 42 3.61 -0.43 10.64
N ALA A 43 2.44 -0.79 10.14
CA ALA A 43 1.76 -2.03 10.54
C ALA A 43 2.58 -3.28 10.17
N ILE A 44 3.19 -3.30 8.98
CA ILE A 44 4.08 -4.40 8.55
C ILE A 44 5.31 -4.49 9.47
N TYR A 45 5.93 -3.37 9.82
CA TYR A 45 7.05 -3.35 10.77
C TYR A 45 6.67 -3.93 12.14
N ASN A 46 5.53 -3.52 12.69
CA ASN A 46 5.06 -4.03 13.98
C ASN A 46 4.79 -5.54 13.91
N PHE A 47 4.16 -5.99 12.82
CA PHE A 47 3.91 -7.42 12.60
C PHE A 47 5.21 -8.22 12.49
N LEU A 48 6.19 -7.73 11.70
CA LEU A 48 7.49 -8.40 11.58
C LEU A 48 8.23 -8.46 12.92
N GLY A 49 8.20 -7.37 13.71
CA GLY A 49 8.79 -7.36 15.05
C GLY A 49 8.16 -8.41 15.97
N PHE A 50 6.84 -8.53 15.97
CA PHE A 50 6.12 -9.56 16.71
C PHE A 50 6.42 -10.97 16.20
N ALA A 51 6.33 -11.19 14.90
CA ALA A 51 6.52 -12.50 14.29
C ALA A 51 7.95 -13.02 14.43
N ASN A 52 8.94 -12.11 14.46
CA ASN A 52 10.33 -12.46 14.69
C ASN A 52 10.58 -13.11 16.05
N PHE A 53 9.76 -12.84 17.08
CA PHE A 53 9.86 -13.56 18.37
C PHE A 53 9.67 -15.08 18.20
N TYR A 54 8.88 -15.49 17.21
CA TYR A 54 8.53 -16.88 16.97
C TYR A 54 9.28 -17.52 15.81
N TYR A 55 10.36 -16.90 15.29
CA TYR A 55 10.99 -17.36 14.04
C TYR A 55 11.48 -18.81 14.09
N ASN A 56 11.97 -19.27 15.25
CA ASN A 56 12.43 -20.65 15.49
C ASN A 56 11.31 -21.69 15.39
N PHE A 57 10.06 -21.28 15.60
CA PHE A 57 8.90 -22.17 15.55
C PHE A 57 8.27 -22.25 14.16
N ILE A 58 8.70 -21.41 13.22
CA ILE A 58 8.10 -21.29 11.89
C ILE A 58 9.09 -21.74 10.83
N LEU A 59 8.83 -22.91 10.23
CA LEU A 59 9.65 -23.42 9.14
C LEU A 59 9.74 -22.42 7.98
N ASN A 60 10.97 -22.15 7.53
CA ASN A 60 11.26 -21.22 6.44
C ASN A 60 10.72 -19.79 6.69
N PHE A 61 10.69 -19.34 7.94
CA PHE A 61 10.20 -18.00 8.33
C PHE A 61 10.75 -16.89 7.44
N PHE A 62 12.08 -16.78 7.32
CA PHE A 62 12.74 -15.74 6.53
C PHE A 62 12.32 -15.74 5.06
N LYS A 63 12.08 -16.91 4.46
CA LYS A 63 11.57 -17.04 3.09
C LYS A 63 10.14 -16.51 2.97
N LYS A 64 9.30 -16.74 3.98
CA LYS A 64 7.91 -16.24 4.04
C LYS A 64 7.86 -14.73 4.23
N VAL A 65 8.71 -14.17 5.10
CA VAL A 65 8.71 -12.72 5.39
C VAL A 65 9.52 -11.88 4.40
N ALA A 66 10.35 -12.48 3.54
CA ALA A 66 11.19 -11.76 2.57
C ALA A 66 10.39 -10.76 1.71
N LEU A 67 9.20 -11.14 1.25
CA LEU A 67 8.33 -10.26 0.47
C LEU A 67 7.84 -9.06 1.30
N LEU A 68 7.47 -9.28 2.55
CA LEU A 68 7.05 -8.23 3.48
C LEU A 68 8.20 -7.28 3.81
N ILE A 69 9.39 -7.82 4.07
CA ILE A 69 10.61 -7.04 4.29
C ILE A 69 10.92 -6.18 3.06
N ARG A 70 10.80 -6.73 1.84
CA ARG A 70 10.97 -5.97 0.60
C ARG A 70 10.03 -4.76 0.52
N PHE A 71 8.78 -4.89 1.00
CA PHE A 71 7.82 -3.79 1.03
C PHE A 71 8.08 -2.74 2.12
N THR A 72 8.95 -3.02 3.08
CA THR A 72 9.33 -2.04 4.12
C THR A 72 10.43 -1.08 3.67
N TYR A 73 11.24 -1.43 2.68
CA TYR A 73 12.27 -0.53 2.15
C TYR A 73 11.63 0.69 1.46
N LYS A 74 12.17 1.88 1.76
CA LYS A 74 11.70 3.13 1.14
C LYS A 74 11.81 3.04 -0.38
N ASN A 75 10.76 3.50 -1.06
CA ASN A 75 10.71 3.69 -2.52
C ASN A 75 10.80 2.42 -3.37
N VAL A 76 10.44 1.24 -2.86
CA VAL A 76 10.30 0.08 -3.76
C VAL A 76 9.05 0.27 -4.63
N PRO A 77 9.20 0.41 -5.96
CA PRO A 77 8.04 0.50 -6.83
C PRO A 77 7.28 -0.83 -6.79
N PHE A 78 5.96 -0.73 -6.61
CA PHE A 78 5.07 -1.87 -6.88
C PHE A 78 5.10 -2.11 -8.39
N ARG A 79 5.63 -3.25 -8.84
CA ARG A 79 5.78 -3.62 -10.25
C ARG A 79 4.83 -4.76 -10.58
#